data_AF-A0A9E1UZ37-F1
#
_entry.id   AF-A0A9E1UZ37-F1
#
_cell.length_a   1.000
_cell.length_b   1.000
_cell.length_c   1.000
_cell.angle_alpha   90.00
_cell.angle_beta   90.00
_cell.angle_gamma   90.00
#
_symmetry.space_group_name_H-M   'P 1'
#
loop_
_entity.id
_entity.type
_entity.pdbx_description
1 polymer ?
#
loop_
_entity_poly.entity_id
_entity_poly.type
_entity_poly.pdbx_seq_one_letter_code
_entity_poly.pdbx_strand_id
1 'polypeptide(L)'
;NITIIAGLFSILFGRLFGKRKGAFIAIISIGIYTILVGADAAVVRAAIMGGLSLFARQVGRRQDGIISLGVTAAVMAIFNPMLLWDVGFQLSFMATLGLVLYAESFKSEFIKFIEKKFDQKLAMQLSGPIGEYFLFTIAAQITILPVLIFHFQRISIISIPANFIILPAQPFVMILGGIGLLFGGISAQLGQSLSYLAWPFITYTIRVVEWFYQFRGGVLIFGQATGIFVLTYYLILFGITKWGKLVREKTNIFKPVWILSTFGLITIFVWQLVLNAPDGNLHVTMLDVGTGDAILIQSPKGRYILVNGGPSSNQLSDQLGRWLPLFHRELDFLVIASTEEGQIKGLVEPIERFLPDQVLWAGAQNSSRSSRLLNQKFTNLQIPVVMAEMEQFVDLGNDARLNIISSGSRGAILLIEWDNFRMLLPLGLSFEELEELDEGKRIGQVNILLLADNGFGPLNPKNWIQNLNPELVLLSVSAGDYEGLPSSETIDLLQDYTLLRTDQNGWIHIITDGQKMWVDVEKQAD
;
A
#
# COMPACT_ATOMS: atom_id res chain seq x y z
N ASN A 1 -6.95 16.82 -19.58
CA ASN A 1 -5.74 17.57 -20.01
C ASN A 1 -5.69 17.74 -21.52
N ILE A 2 -5.42 16.72 -22.33
CA ILE A 2 -5.30 16.88 -23.79
C ILE A 2 -6.59 17.39 -24.47
N THR A 3 -7.78 17.00 -24.02
CA THR A 3 -9.04 17.54 -24.55
C THR A 3 -9.14 19.06 -24.39
N ILE A 4 -8.61 19.61 -23.28
CA ILE A 4 -8.59 21.05 -23.02
C ILE A 4 -7.61 21.73 -23.99
N ILE A 5 -6.42 21.15 -24.19
CA ILE A 5 -5.42 21.65 -25.16
C ILE A 5 -5.97 21.60 -26.58
N ALA A 6 -6.59 20.48 -26.97
CA ALA A 6 -7.20 20.31 -28.28
C ALA A 6 -8.33 21.33 -28.51
N GLY A 7 -9.16 21.59 -27.49
CA GLY A 7 -10.18 22.64 -27.51
C GLY A 7 -9.58 24.04 -27.67
N LEU A 8 -8.55 24.37 -26.88
CA LEU A 8 -7.87 25.65 -26.92
C LEU A 8 -7.23 25.90 -28.29
N PHE A 9 -6.45 24.95 -28.80
CA PHE A 9 -5.82 25.04 -30.12
C PHE A 9 -6.86 25.11 -31.24
N SER A 10 -7.94 24.34 -31.15
CA SER A 10 -9.02 24.40 -32.13
C SER A 10 -9.73 25.75 -32.16
N ILE A 11 -9.90 26.42 -31.01
CA ILE A 11 -10.51 27.75 -30.94
C ILE A 11 -9.54 28.80 -31.46
N LEU A 12 -8.29 28.77 -30.99
CA LEU A 12 -7.25 29.73 -31.34
C LEU A 12 -6.94 29.70 -32.84
N PHE A 13 -6.58 28.53 -33.38
CA PHE A 13 -6.28 28.38 -34.80
C PHE A 13 -7.52 28.44 -35.67
N GLY A 14 -8.69 28.03 -35.15
CA GLY A 14 -9.96 28.16 -35.85
C GLY A 14 -10.36 29.61 -36.11
N ARG A 15 -10.08 30.53 -35.18
CA ARG A 15 -10.28 31.97 -35.37
C ARG A 15 -9.26 32.59 -36.32
N LEU A 16 -8.01 32.17 -36.27
CA LEU A 16 -6.92 32.76 -37.07
C LEU A 16 -6.89 32.28 -38.53
N PHE A 17 -7.13 30.99 -38.77
CA PHE A 17 -6.91 30.34 -40.08
C PHE A 17 -8.16 29.68 -40.66
N GLY A 18 -9.32 29.81 -40.00
CA GLY A 18 -10.57 29.19 -40.39
C GLY A 18 -10.72 27.73 -39.94
N LYS A 19 -11.95 27.19 -40.01
CA LYS A 19 -12.32 25.91 -39.35
C LYS A 19 -11.53 24.69 -39.80
N ARG A 20 -11.24 24.54 -41.11
CA ARG A 20 -10.53 23.37 -41.66
C ARG A 20 -9.00 23.45 -41.47
N LYS A 21 -8.38 24.55 -41.91
CA LYS A 21 -6.93 24.76 -41.75
C LYS A 21 -6.55 24.85 -40.28
N GLY A 22 -7.35 25.52 -39.45
CA GLY A 22 -7.13 25.61 -38.01
C GLY A 22 -7.18 24.26 -37.30
N ALA A 23 -8.09 23.36 -37.69
CA ALA A 23 -8.15 22.01 -37.12
C ALA A 23 -6.95 21.14 -37.54
N PHE A 24 -6.44 21.28 -38.76
CA PHE A 24 -5.21 20.60 -39.19
C PHE A 24 -3.98 21.08 -38.39
N ILE A 25 -3.83 22.39 -38.23
CA ILE A 25 -2.76 22.98 -37.40
C ILE A 25 -2.89 22.52 -35.95
N ALA A 26 -4.12 22.46 -35.40
CA ALA A 26 -4.35 21.96 -34.06
C ALA A 26 -3.89 20.51 -33.87
N ILE A 27 -4.14 19.62 -34.85
CA ILE A 27 -3.67 18.22 -34.81
C ILE A 27 -2.14 18.16 -34.78
N ILE A 28 -1.47 18.95 -35.62
CA ILE A 28 -0.01 19.04 -35.64
C ILE A 28 0.52 19.55 -34.29
N SER A 29 -0.08 20.61 -33.74
CA SER A 29 0.32 21.16 -32.44
C SER A 29 0.12 20.18 -31.29
N ILE A 30 -0.96 19.37 -31.32
CA ILE A 30 -1.16 18.29 -30.34
C ILE A 30 -0.06 17.24 -30.46
N GLY A 31 0.34 16.88 -31.69
CA GLY A 31 1.44 15.94 -31.94
C GLY A 31 2.77 16.45 -31.39
N ILE A 32 3.13 17.70 -31.68
CA ILE A 32 4.34 18.34 -31.15
C ILE A 32 4.31 18.39 -29.62
N TYR A 33 3.18 18.79 -29.03
CA TYR A 33 3.00 18.80 -27.58
C TYR A 33 3.18 17.41 -26.96
N THR A 34 2.66 16.36 -27.61
CA THR A 34 2.78 14.97 -27.14
C THR A 34 4.23 14.52 -27.06
N ILE A 35 5.04 14.86 -28.07
CA ILE A 35 6.48 14.57 -28.09
C ILE A 35 7.20 15.36 -27.00
N LEU A 36 6.86 16.65 -26.85
CA LEU A 36 7.50 17.54 -25.87
C LEU A 36 7.30 17.06 -24.42
N VAL A 37 6.15 16.46 -24.12
CA VAL A 37 5.82 15.95 -22.77
C VAL A 37 6.36 14.52 -22.53
N GLY A 38 7.13 13.96 -23.48
CA GLY A 38 7.78 12.65 -23.31
C GLY A 38 7.02 11.45 -23.87
N ALA A 39 5.89 11.69 -24.56
CA ALA A 39 5.13 10.67 -25.28
C ALA A 39 4.71 9.42 -24.47
N ASP A 40 4.40 9.60 -23.18
CA ASP A 40 3.82 8.53 -22.36
C ASP A 40 2.54 7.96 -22.99
N ALA A 41 2.26 6.67 -22.76
CA ALA A 41 1.13 5.96 -23.35
C ALA A 41 -0.23 6.68 -23.14
N ALA A 42 -0.44 7.24 -21.96
CA ALA A 42 -1.66 8.00 -21.63
C ALA A 42 -1.82 9.29 -22.47
N VAL A 43 -0.70 9.96 -22.76
CA VAL A 43 -0.61 11.20 -23.54
C VAL A 43 -0.83 10.87 -25.02
N VAL A 44 -0.12 9.89 -25.55
CA VAL A 44 -0.24 9.44 -26.95
C VAL A 44 -1.67 9.01 -27.28
N ARG A 45 -2.30 8.20 -26.43
CA ARG A 45 -3.69 7.80 -26.61
C ARG A 45 -4.63 9.00 -26.67
N ALA A 46 -4.51 9.93 -25.72
CA ALA A 46 -5.40 11.08 -25.68
C ALA A 46 -5.14 12.05 -26.86
N ALA A 47 -3.93 12.12 -27.39
CA ALA A 47 -3.61 12.84 -28.62
C ALA A 47 -4.28 12.20 -29.85
N ILE A 48 -4.21 10.87 -29.99
CA ILE A 48 -4.88 10.14 -31.07
C ILE A 48 -6.41 10.35 -30.99
N MET A 49 -7.01 10.17 -29.81
CA MET A 49 -8.46 10.38 -29.63
C MET A 49 -8.88 11.83 -29.89
N GLY A 50 -8.07 12.82 -29.45
CA GLY A 50 -8.30 14.23 -29.75
C GLY A 50 -8.21 14.54 -31.24
N GLY A 51 -7.21 13.97 -31.92
CA GLY A 51 -7.05 14.09 -33.38
C GLY A 51 -8.21 13.47 -34.15
N LEU A 52 -8.64 12.26 -33.77
CA LEU A 52 -9.84 11.61 -34.32
C LEU A 52 -11.10 12.45 -34.11
N SER A 53 -11.24 13.11 -32.96
CA SER A 53 -12.37 14.00 -32.67
C SER A 53 -12.41 15.21 -33.59
N LEU A 54 -11.27 15.89 -33.76
CA LEU A 54 -11.12 17.04 -34.65
C LEU A 54 -11.37 16.63 -36.10
N PHE A 55 -10.89 15.45 -36.51
CA PHE A 55 -11.14 14.90 -37.84
C PHE A 55 -12.62 14.58 -38.07
N ALA A 56 -13.27 13.87 -37.13
CA ALA A 56 -14.69 13.54 -37.22
C ALA A 56 -15.56 14.79 -37.38
N ARG A 57 -15.24 15.85 -36.63
CA ARG A 57 -15.91 17.15 -36.71
C ARG A 57 -15.76 17.80 -38.09
N GLN A 58 -14.62 17.65 -38.77
CA GLN A 58 -14.43 18.17 -40.14
C GLN A 58 -15.24 17.41 -41.19
N VAL A 59 -15.42 16.11 -41.00
CA VAL A 59 -16.22 15.24 -41.90
C VAL A 59 -17.72 15.34 -41.58
N GLY A 60 -18.12 16.10 -40.55
CA GLY A 60 -19.51 16.26 -40.14
C GLY A 60 -20.10 15.03 -39.45
N ARG A 61 -19.26 14.11 -38.97
CA ARG A 61 -19.68 12.90 -38.26
C ARG A 61 -19.57 13.09 -36.75
N ARG A 62 -20.52 12.53 -36.00
CA ARG A 62 -20.39 12.38 -34.54
C ARG A 62 -19.39 11.27 -34.25
N GLN A 63 -18.52 11.51 -33.27
CA GLN A 63 -17.54 10.52 -32.83
C GLN A 63 -18.20 9.54 -31.87
N ASP A 64 -18.01 8.24 -32.09
CA ASP A 64 -18.35 7.20 -31.13
C ASP A 64 -17.12 6.92 -30.25
N GLY A 65 -17.29 7.02 -28.94
CA GLY A 65 -16.22 6.86 -27.96
C GLY A 65 -15.63 5.45 -27.93
N ILE A 66 -16.45 4.41 -28.10
CA ILE A 66 -16.01 3.01 -28.05
C ILE A 66 -15.18 2.69 -29.30
N ILE A 67 -15.68 3.09 -30.47
CA ILE A 67 -14.97 2.89 -31.74
C ILE A 67 -13.65 3.64 -31.72
N SER A 68 -13.63 4.89 -31.23
CA SER A 68 -12.41 5.67 -31.12
C SER A 68 -11.38 5.03 -30.20
N LEU A 69 -11.83 4.46 -29.08
CA LEU A 69 -10.96 3.75 -28.14
C LEU A 69 -10.38 2.48 -28.77
N GLY A 70 -11.21 1.69 -29.47
CA GLY A 70 -10.76 0.49 -30.19
C GLY A 70 -9.76 0.80 -31.31
N VAL A 71 -10.02 1.82 -32.12
CA VAL A 71 -9.06 2.30 -33.15
C VAL A 71 -7.76 2.77 -32.50
N THR A 72 -7.84 3.50 -31.39
CA THR A 72 -6.64 3.98 -30.69
C THR A 72 -5.82 2.82 -30.13
N ALA A 73 -6.45 1.82 -29.52
CA ALA A 73 -5.78 0.60 -29.07
C ALA A 73 -5.08 -0.12 -30.22
N ALA A 74 -5.78 -0.31 -31.35
CA ALA A 74 -5.23 -0.98 -32.52
C ALA A 74 -4.02 -0.21 -33.09
N VAL A 75 -4.14 1.11 -33.27
CA VAL A 75 -3.04 1.95 -33.76
C VAL A 75 -1.83 1.86 -32.84
N MET A 76 -2.02 2.00 -31.53
CA MET A 76 -0.91 1.93 -30.57
C MET A 76 -0.26 0.53 -30.52
N ALA A 77 -1.07 -0.54 -30.57
CA ALA A 77 -0.58 -1.92 -30.56
C ALA A 77 0.20 -2.29 -31.85
N ILE A 78 -0.14 -1.69 -33.00
CA ILE A 78 0.61 -1.87 -34.25
C ILE A 78 2.04 -1.35 -34.11
N PHE A 79 2.24 -0.20 -33.45
CA PHE A 79 3.58 0.36 -33.25
C PHE A 79 4.36 -0.34 -32.14
N ASN A 80 3.69 -0.68 -31.04
CA ASN A 80 4.31 -1.43 -29.95
C ASN A 80 3.29 -2.34 -29.25
N PRO A 81 3.31 -3.66 -29.51
CA PRO A 81 2.37 -4.59 -28.89
C PRO A 81 2.60 -4.75 -27.38
N MET A 82 3.81 -4.44 -26.88
CA MET A 82 4.12 -4.51 -25.45
C MET A 82 3.42 -3.42 -24.64
N LEU A 83 2.90 -2.36 -25.28
CA LEU A 83 2.10 -1.33 -24.61
C LEU A 83 0.85 -1.91 -23.92
N LEU A 84 0.32 -3.06 -24.36
CA LEU A 84 -0.83 -3.70 -23.73
C LEU A 84 -0.53 -4.18 -22.30
N TRP A 85 0.74 -4.44 -21.99
CA TRP A 85 1.21 -4.86 -20.67
C TRP A 85 1.64 -3.69 -19.78
N ASP A 86 1.75 -2.49 -20.34
CA ASP A 86 2.08 -1.29 -19.59
C ASP A 86 0.94 -0.90 -18.65
N VAL A 87 1.26 -0.70 -17.37
CA VAL A 87 0.28 -0.34 -16.35
C VAL A 87 -0.33 1.03 -16.64
N GLY A 88 0.47 1.98 -17.13
CA GLY A 88 0.01 3.31 -17.53
C GLY A 88 -1.05 3.23 -18.62
N PHE A 89 -0.81 2.43 -19.66
CA PHE A 89 -1.75 2.13 -20.73
C PHE A 89 -3.05 1.51 -20.18
N GLN A 90 -2.96 0.45 -19.37
CA GLN A 90 -4.12 -0.24 -18.81
C GLN A 90 -5.00 0.68 -17.98
N LEU A 91 -4.41 1.42 -17.03
CA LEU A 91 -5.12 2.38 -16.18
C LEU A 91 -5.82 3.44 -17.03
N SER A 92 -5.11 3.98 -18.03
CA SER A 92 -5.68 4.99 -18.91
C SER A 92 -6.86 4.43 -19.70
N PHE A 93 -6.67 3.31 -20.41
CA PHE A 93 -7.71 2.74 -21.26
C PHE A 93 -8.95 2.36 -20.46
N MET A 94 -8.78 1.76 -19.28
CA MET A 94 -9.90 1.46 -18.38
C MET A 94 -10.58 2.73 -17.90
N ALA A 95 -9.85 3.79 -17.53
CA ALA A 95 -10.45 5.07 -17.16
C ALA A 95 -11.34 5.65 -18.26
N THR A 96 -10.85 5.65 -19.50
CA THR A 96 -11.61 6.17 -20.65
C THR A 96 -12.79 5.27 -21.01
N LEU A 97 -12.64 3.95 -20.90
CA LEU A 97 -13.75 3.01 -21.06
C LEU A 97 -14.85 3.26 -20.03
N GLY A 98 -14.48 3.46 -18.76
CA GLY A 98 -15.41 3.79 -17.69
C GLY A 98 -16.18 5.09 -17.95
N LEU A 99 -15.49 6.13 -18.38
CA LEU A 99 -16.13 7.39 -18.79
C LEU A 99 -17.10 7.19 -19.95
N VAL A 100 -16.69 6.51 -21.02
CA VAL A 100 -17.55 6.31 -22.20
C VAL A 100 -18.78 5.45 -21.87
N LEU A 101 -18.66 4.45 -20.99
CA LEU A 101 -19.76 3.55 -20.65
C LEU A 101 -20.71 4.10 -19.58
N TYR A 102 -20.17 4.75 -18.54
CA TYR A 102 -20.92 5.04 -17.30
C TYR A 102 -21.18 6.53 -17.06
N ALA A 103 -20.39 7.46 -17.64
CA ALA A 103 -20.50 8.88 -17.31
C ALA A 103 -21.90 9.46 -17.55
N GLU A 104 -22.46 9.27 -18.75
CA GLU A 104 -23.80 9.77 -19.10
C GLU A 104 -24.90 9.06 -18.28
N SER A 105 -24.75 7.74 -18.09
CA SER A 105 -25.72 6.95 -17.32
C SER A 105 -25.79 7.44 -15.88
N PHE A 106 -24.65 7.60 -15.20
CA PHE A 106 -24.57 8.10 -13.83
C PHE A 106 -25.12 9.52 -13.70
N LYS A 107 -24.80 10.41 -14.65
CA LYS A 107 -25.38 11.76 -14.69
C LYS A 107 -26.91 11.73 -14.79
N SER A 108 -27.46 10.94 -15.70
CA SER A 108 -28.90 10.86 -15.92
C SER A 108 -29.67 10.28 -14.71
N GLU A 109 -29.11 9.26 -14.05
CA GLU A 109 -29.73 8.67 -12.86
C GLU A 109 -29.61 9.57 -11.64
N PHE A 110 -28.47 10.25 -11.48
CA PHE A 110 -28.28 11.23 -10.42
C PHE A 110 -29.28 12.39 -10.52
N ILE A 111 -29.48 12.94 -11.72
CA ILE A 111 -30.48 13.98 -11.96
C ILE A 111 -31.87 13.50 -11.57
N LYS A 112 -32.30 12.33 -12.05
CA LYS A 112 -33.61 11.74 -11.70
C LYS A 112 -33.79 11.51 -10.20
N PHE A 113 -32.73 11.06 -9.52
CA PHE A 113 -32.76 10.82 -8.09
C PHE A 113 -32.94 12.13 -7.31
N ILE A 114 -32.22 13.18 -7.68
CA ILE A 114 -32.35 14.49 -7.03
C ILE A 114 -33.69 15.15 -7.36
N GLU A 115 -34.16 15.10 -8.60
CA GLU A 115 -35.49 15.61 -9.00
C GLU A 115 -36.63 14.93 -8.21
N LYS A 116 -36.46 13.68 -7.80
CA LYS A 116 -37.45 12.97 -6.98
C LYS A 116 -37.48 13.42 -5.53
N LYS A 117 -36.38 13.99 -5.02
CA LYS A 117 -36.18 14.27 -3.58
C LYS A 117 -36.04 15.75 -3.26
N PHE A 118 -35.73 16.59 -4.26
CA PHE A 118 -35.46 18.02 -4.14
C PHE A 118 -36.02 18.78 -5.36
N ASP A 119 -36.10 20.11 -5.21
CA ASP A 119 -36.57 21.01 -6.26
C ASP A 119 -35.67 20.99 -7.52
N GLN A 120 -36.26 21.18 -8.70
CA GLN A 120 -35.58 21.06 -10.01
C GLN A 120 -34.33 21.97 -10.11
N LYS A 121 -34.39 23.13 -9.46
CA LYS A 121 -33.29 24.11 -9.45
C LYS A 121 -32.04 23.57 -8.74
N LEU A 122 -32.22 22.83 -7.63
CA LEU A 122 -31.13 22.16 -6.91
C LEU A 122 -30.58 20.97 -7.72
N ALA A 123 -31.44 20.21 -8.40
CA ALA A 123 -31.01 19.13 -9.28
C ALA A 123 -30.11 19.62 -10.42
N MET A 124 -30.45 20.75 -11.04
CA MET A 124 -29.64 21.37 -12.09
C MET A 124 -28.33 21.96 -11.57
N GLN A 125 -28.32 22.54 -10.36
CA GLN A 125 -27.09 23.07 -9.75
C GLN A 125 -26.13 21.95 -9.32
N LEU A 126 -26.65 20.87 -8.71
CA LEU A 126 -25.85 19.73 -8.26
C LEU A 126 -25.36 18.85 -9.42
N SER A 127 -26.11 18.78 -10.53
CA SER A 127 -25.66 18.15 -11.78
C SER A 127 -24.85 19.07 -12.69
N GLY A 128 -24.53 20.28 -12.21
CA GLY A 128 -23.65 21.21 -12.89
C GLY A 128 -22.20 20.69 -13.00
N PRO A 129 -21.25 21.56 -13.39
CA PRO A 129 -19.88 21.16 -13.71
C PRO A 129 -19.20 20.36 -12.59
N ILE A 130 -19.47 20.73 -11.33
CA ILE A 130 -18.91 20.09 -10.14
C ILE A 130 -19.42 18.65 -9.98
N GLY A 131 -20.73 18.42 -10.17
CA GLY A 131 -21.32 17.09 -10.12
C GLY A 131 -20.83 16.19 -11.25
N GLU A 132 -20.60 16.75 -12.45
CA GLU A 132 -20.00 16.03 -13.56
C GLU A 132 -18.60 15.53 -13.21
N TYR A 133 -17.73 16.37 -12.65
CA TYR A 133 -16.38 15.93 -12.24
C TYR A 133 -16.43 14.78 -11.23
N PHE A 134 -17.33 14.85 -10.24
CA PHE A 134 -17.47 13.80 -9.25
C PHE A 134 -17.97 12.48 -9.87
N LEU A 135 -19.06 12.55 -10.63
CA LEU A 135 -19.66 11.38 -11.28
C LEU A 135 -18.72 10.74 -12.31
N PHE A 136 -17.94 11.56 -13.03
CA PHE A 136 -16.95 11.10 -13.99
C PHE A 136 -15.76 10.44 -13.30
N THR A 137 -15.35 10.97 -12.14
CA THR A 137 -14.31 10.35 -11.31
C THR A 137 -14.77 8.97 -10.83
N ILE A 138 -16.01 8.84 -10.35
CA ILE A 138 -16.57 7.53 -9.96
C ILE A 138 -16.64 6.57 -11.16
N ALA A 139 -17.13 7.05 -12.31
CA ALA A 139 -17.23 6.24 -13.54
C ALA A 139 -15.88 5.68 -13.97
N ALA A 140 -14.82 6.48 -13.93
CA ALA A 140 -13.47 6.03 -14.21
C ALA A 140 -12.96 5.06 -13.13
N GLN A 141 -13.15 5.38 -11.85
CA GLN A 141 -12.61 4.61 -10.73
C GLN A 141 -13.13 3.18 -10.69
N ILE A 142 -14.42 2.95 -10.96
CA ILE A 142 -15.02 1.61 -10.98
C ILE A 142 -14.30 0.69 -11.98
N THR A 143 -13.98 1.19 -13.16
CA THR A 143 -13.28 0.40 -14.18
C THR A 143 -11.79 0.24 -13.92
N ILE A 144 -11.18 1.17 -13.19
CA ILE A 144 -9.74 1.17 -12.87
C ILE A 144 -9.44 0.29 -11.64
N LEU A 145 -10.40 0.13 -10.73
CA LEU A 145 -10.23 -0.53 -9.43
C LEU A 145 -9.52 -1.90 -9.51
N PRO A 146 -9.90 -2.83 -10.41
CA PRO A 146 -9.26 -4.15 -10.46
C PRO A 146 -7.80 -4.08 -10.90
N VAL A 147 -7.49 -3.15 -11.81
CA VAL A 147 -6.12 -2.92 -12.30
C VAL A 147 -5.26 -2.34 -11.17
N LEU A 148 -5.80 -1.42 -10.36
CA LEU A 148 -5.09 -0.90 -9.19
C LEU A 148 -4.82 -1.98 -8.15
N ILE A 149 -5.81 -2.82 -7.84
CA ILE A 149 -5.68 -3.91 -6.87
C ILE A 149 -4.64 -4.93 -7.36
N PHE A 150 -4.71 -5.32 -8.64
CA PHE A 150 -3.81 -6.32 -9.22
C PHE A 150 -2.34 -5.86 -9.21
N HIS A 151 -2.06 -4.63 -9.63
CA HIS A 151 -0.67 -4.15 -9.77
C HIS A 151 -0.10 -3.52 -8.50
N PHE A 152 -0.90 -2.78 -7.75
CA PHE A 152 -0.39 -1.99 -6.61
C PHE A 152 -0.75 -2.57 -5.26
N GLN A 153 -1.68 -3.54 -5.20
CA GLN A 153 -2.14 -4.20 -3.98
C GLN A 153 -2.62 -3.22 -2.90
N ARG A 154 -2.95 -1.98 -3.30
CA ARG A 154 -3.39 -0.92 -2.40
C ARG A 154 -4.29 0.05 -3.11
N ILE A 155 -5.29 0.56 -2.39
CA ILE A 155 -6.18 1.62 -2.88
C ILE A 155 -6.20 2.74 -1.86
N SER A 156 -5.85 3.94 -2.31
CA SER A 156 -6.09 5.15 -1.53
C SER A 156 -7.55 5.57 -1.69
N ILE A 157 -8.37 5.38 -0.65
CA ILE A 157 -9.75 5.89 -0.61
C ILE A 157 -9.73 7.42 -0.66
N ILE A 158 -8.74 8.02 0.02
CA ILE A 158 -8.49 9.45 0.07
C ILE A 158 -8.29 10.05 -1.33
N SER A 159 -7.82 9.27 -2.30
CA SER A 159 -7.64 9.75 -3.68
C SER A 159 -8.95 10.28 -4.29
N ILE A 160 -10.12 9.75 -3.92
CA ILE A 160 -11.41 10.19 -4.48
C ILE A 160 -11.73 11.64 -4.08
N PRO A 161 -11.84 11.99 -2.77
CA PRO A 161 -12.07 13.36 -2.36
C PRO A 161 -10.90 14.29 -2.67
N ALA A 162 -9.65 13.82 -2.59
CA ALA A 162 -8.48 14.63 -2.92
C ALA A 162 -8.47 15.04 -4.40
N ASN A 163 -8.68 14.10 -5.32
CA ASN A 163 -8.75 14.40 -6.76
C ASN A 163 -9.90 15.36 -7.06
N PHE A 164 -11.05 15.18 -6.43
CA PHE A 164 -12.19 16.10 -6.60
C PHE A 164 -11.85 17.56 -6.24
N ILE A 165 -11.12 17.77 -5.15
CA ILE A 165 -10.71 19.10 -4.69
C ILE A 165 -9.57 19.68 -5.55
N ILE A 166 -8.67 18.82 -6.05
CA ILE A 166 -7.50 19.24 -6.84
C ILE A 166 -7.87 19.58 -8.29
N LEU A 167 -8.79 18.83 -8.91
CA LEU A 167 -9.09 18.92 -10.35
C LEU A 167 -9.46 20.33 -10.86
N PRO A 168 -10.22 21.18 -10.12
CA PRO A 168 -10.51 22.54 -10.56
C PRO A 168 -9.28 23.43 -10.78
N ALA A 169 -8.18 23.17 -10.06
CA ALA A 169 -6.94 23.95 -10.20
C ALA A 169 -6.08 23.48 -11.40
N GLN A 170 -6.24 22.23 -11.86
CA GLN A 170 -5.37 21.62 -12.86
C GLN A 170 -5.35 22.33 -14.23
N PRO A 171 -6.48 22.80 -14.80
CA PRO A 171 -6.45 23.54 -16.05
C PRO A 171 -5.59 24.81 -15.97
N PHE A 172 -5.62 25.53 -14.84
CA PHE A 172 -4.82 26.74 -14.64
C PHE A 172 -3.33 26.42 -14.55
N VAL A 173 -2.96 25.38 -13.78
CA VAL A 173 -1.58 24.90 -13.71
C VAL A 173 -1.07 24.53 -15.10
N MET A 174 -1.86 23.80 -15.88
CA MET A 174 -1.48 23.34 -17.22
C MET A 174 -1.34 24.49 -18.22
N ILE A 175 -2.28 25.45 -18.25
CA ILE A 175 -2.26 26.57 -19.20
C ILE A 175 -1.15 27.56 -18.82
N LEU A 176 -1.10 28.01 -17.56
CA LEU A 176 -0.10 28.99 -17.11
C LEU A 176 1.31 28.40 -17.12
N GLY A 177 1.47 27.14 -16.72
CA GLY A 177 2.73 26.41 -16.82
C GLY A 177 3.17 26.22 -18.28
N GLY A 178 2.25 25.88 -19.19
CA GLY A 178 2.54 25.78 -20.62
C GLY A 178 2.96 27.13 -21.23
N ILE A 179 2.29 28.22 -20.87
CA ILE A 179 2.67 29.58 -21.27
C ILE A 179 4.07 29.91 -20.71
N GLY A 180 4.32 29.65 -19.43
CA GLY A 180 5.63 29.87 -18.80
C GLY A 180 6.74 29.11 -19.51
N LEU A 181 6.50 27.86 -19.91
CA LEU A 181 7.45 27.06 -20.69
C LEU A 181 7.74 27.66 -22.07
N LEU A 182 6.70 28.08 -22.82
CA LEU A 182 6.87 28.67 -24.14
C LEU A 182 7.69 29.97 -24.10
N PHE A 183 7.39 30.86 -23.15
CA PHE A 183 8.12 32.12 -23.00
C PHE A 183 9.48 31.94 -22.34
N GLY A 184 9.65 30.91 -21.49
CA GLY A 184 10.94 30.51 -20.93
C GLY A 184 11.95 30.09 -22.00
N GLY A 185 11.47 29.49 -23.09
CA GLY A 185 12.30 29.20 -24.27
C GLY A 185 12.80 30.45 -25.01
N ILE A 186 12.14 31.60 -24.85
CA ILE A 186 12.56 32.88 -25.43
C ILE A 186 13.47 33.64 -24.47
N SER A 187 13.07 33.72 -23.20
CA SER A 187 13.83 34.37 -22.12
C SER A 187 13.47 33.72 -20.78
N ALA A 188 14.49 33.33 -20.03
CA ALA A 188 14.33 32.74 -18.71
C ALA A 188 13.54 33.65 -17.75
N GLN A 189 13.76 34.97 -17.82
CA GLN A 189 13.08 35.95 -16.97
C GLN A 189 11.59 36.02 -17.28
N LEU A 190 11.20 36.06 -18.56
CA LEU A 190 9.79 36.07 -18.96
C LEU A 190 9.08 34.77 -18.57
N GLY A 191 9.73 33.62 -18.80
CA GLY A 191 9.22 32.33 -18.36
C GLY A 191 8.99 32.30 -16.85
N GLN A 192 9.98 32.73 -16.06
CA GLN A 192 9.89 32.76 -14.60
C GLN A 192 8.75 33.67 -14.10
N SER A 193 8.62 34.88 -14.67
CA SER A 193 7.52 35.79 -14.32
C SER A 193 6.14 35.18 -14.57
N LEU A 194 5.96 34.48 -15.69
CA LEU A 194 4.70 33.83 -16.03
C LEU A 194 4.46 32.57 -15.20
N SER A 195 5.51 31.84 -14.83
CA SER A 195 5.42 30.69 -13.91
C SER A 195 4.99 31.08 -12.50
N TYR A 196 5.33 32.28 -12.02
CA TYR A 196 4.81 32.77 -10.73
C TYR A 196 3.28 32.89 -10.71
N LEU A 197 2.63 33.09 -11.86
CA LEU A 197 1.16 33.09 -11.93
C LEU A 197 0.56 31.70 -11.71
N ALA A 198 1.31 30.63 -12.02
CA ALA A 198 0.89 29.26 -11.76
C ALA A 198 1.10 28.84 -10.29
N TRP A 199 1.98 29.53 -9.57
CA TRP A 199 2.41 29.17 -8.22
C TRP A 199 1.25 29.00 -7.21
N PRO A 200 0.23 29.89 -7.13
CA PRO A 200 -0.87 29.72 -6.19
C PRO A 200 -1.65 28.41 -6.40
N PHE A 201 -1.86 28.00 -7.65
CA PHE A 201 -2.59 26.77 -7.98
C PHE A 201 -1.80 25.50 -7.68
N ILE A 202 -0.48 25.56 -7.89
CA ILE A 202 0.43 24.46 -7.51
C ILE A 202 0.48 24.34 -5.99
N THR A 203 0.69 25.45 -5.27
CA THR A 203 0.71 25.49 -3.81
C THR A 203 -0.61 24.99 -3.23
N TYR A 204 -1.75 25.40 -3.80
CA TYR A 204 -3.06 24.87 -3.42
C TYR A 204 -3.11 23.34 -3.54
N THR A 205 -2.67 22.79 -4.67
CA THR A 205 -2.64 21.34 -4.90
C THR A 205 -1.79 20.62 -3.83
N ILE A 206 -0.59 21.14 -3.55
CA ILE A 206 0.32 20.59 -2.54
C ILE A 206 -0.33 20.62 -1.15
N ARG A 207 -0.90 21.76 -0.74
CA ARG A 207 -1.54 21.91 0.57
C ARG A 207 -2.73 20.97 0.76
N VAL A 208 -3.51 20.73 -0.30
CA VAL A 208 -4.61 19.75 -0.25
C VAL A 208 -4.06 18.33 -0.05
N VAL A 209 -2.99 17.95 -0.76
CA VAL A 209 -2.34 16.64 -0.59
C VAL A 209 -1.78 16.49 0.83
N GLU A 210 -1.07 17.49 1.35
CA GLU A 210 -0.52 17.50 2.71
C GLU A 210 -1.63 17.38 3.78
N TRP A 211 -2.76 18.08 3.58
CA TRP A 211 -3.89 17.99 4.49
C TRP A 211 -4.49 16.58 4.52
N PHE A 212 -4.66 15.96 3.34
CA PHE A 212 -5.15 14.59 3.25
C PHE A 212 -4.15 13.55 3.76
N TYR A 213 -2.85 13.81 3.70
CA TYR A 213 -1.81 12.94 4.25
C TYR A 213 -1.93 12.74 5.77
N GLN A 214 -2.47 13.73 6.48
CA GLN A 214 -2.66 13.64 7.94
C GLN A 214 -3.75 12.64 8.36
N PHE A 215 -4.62 12.20 7.44
CA PHE A 215 -5.68 11.25 7.76
C PHE A 215 -5.15 9.81 7.79
N ARG A 216 -5.10 9.25 9.01
CA ARG A 216 -4.80 7.81 9.23
C ARG A 216 -5.91 6.94 8.64
N GLY A 217 -5.54 5.84 7.97
CA GLY A 217 -6.50 4.86 7.42
C GLY A 217 -6.95 5.09 5.98
N GLY A 218 -6.38 6.06 5.27
CA GLY A 218 -6.76 6.38 3.88
C GLY A 218 -6.38 5.38 2.79
N VAL A 219 -5.55 4.39 3.12
CA VAL A 219 -5.05 3.37 2.19
C VAL A 219 -5.47 1.99 2.68
N LEU A 220 -6.32 1.36 1.88
CA LEU A 220 -6.65 -0.05 1.99
C LEU A 220 -5.54 -0.85 1.32
N ILE A 221 -4.97 -1.80 2.04
CA ILE A 221 -4.00 -2.74 1.50
C ILE A 221 -4.78 -4.02 1.21
N PHE A 222 -4.59 -4.58 0.02
CA PHE A 222 -5.17 -5.82 -0.43
C PHE A 222 -4.05 -6.85 -0.54
N GLY A 223 -4.34 -8.13 -0.29
CA GLY A 223 -3.39 -9.20 -0.59
C GLY A 223 -3.14 -9.36 -2.09
N GLN A 224 -2.33 -10.35 -2.47
CA GLN A 224 -2.05 -10.65 -3.87
C GLN A 224 -3.34 -10.97 -4.63
N ALA A 225 -3.77 -10.05 -5.49
CA ALA A 225 -4.95 -10.26 -6.32
C ALA A 225 -4.59 -11.04 -7.58
N THR A 226 -5.35 -12.11 -7.83
CA THR A 226 -5.12 -13.00 -8.98
C THR A 226 -5.77 -12.45 -10.26
N GLY A 227 -5.30 -12.90 -11.43
CA GLY A 227 -5.95 -12.56 -12.70
C GLY A 227 -7.43 -13.02 -12.77
N ILE A 228 -7.79 -14.06 -12.01
CA ILE A 228 -9.16 -14.55 -11.87
C ILE A 228 -10.05 -13.51 -11.20
N PHE A 229 -9.55 -12.80 -10.18
CA PHE A 229 -10.27 -11.71 -9.53
C PHE A 229 -10.62 -10.60 -10.54
N VAL A 230 -9.62 -10.18 -11.34
CA VAL A 230 -9.81 -9.16 -12.38
C VAL A 230 -10.86 -9.59 -13.40
N LEU A 231 -10.77 -10.83 -13.91
CA LEU A 231 -11.72 -11.37 -14.87
C LEU A 231 -13.14 -11.44 -14.28
N THR A 232 -13.27 -11.98 -13.08
CA THR A 232 -14.56 -12.12 -12.38
C THR A 232 -15.20 -10.76 -12.13
N TYR A 233 -14.41 -9.78 -11.69
CA TYR A 233 -14.89 -8.41 -11.49
C TYR A 233 -15.45 -7.80 -12.78
N TYR A 234 -14.72 -7.89 -13.90
CA TYR A 234 -15.19 -7.34 -15.17
C TYR A 234 -16.41 -8.09 -15.72
N LEU A 235 -16.47 -9.41 -15.56
CA LEU A 235 -17.65 -10.20 -15.94
C LEU A 235 -18.89 -9.77 -15.14
N ILE A 236 -18.76 -9.58 -13.83
CA ILE A 236 -19.84 -9.07 -12.98
C ILE A 236 -20.22 -7.65 -13.38
N LEU A 237 -19.24 -6.75 -13.52
CA LEU A 237 -19.46 -5.35 -13.85
C LEU A 237 -20.23 -5.22 -15.18
N PHE A 238 -19.73 -5.86 -16.25
CA PHE A 238 -20.35 -5.82 -17.58
C PHE A 238 -21.66 -6.61 -17.65
N GLY A 239 -21.78 -7.69 -16.88
CA GLY A 239 -23.02 -8.44 -16.70
C GLY A 239 -24.13 -7.56 -16.12
N ILE A 240 -23.84 -6.87 -15.02
CA ILE A 240 -24.75 -5.89 -14.39
C ILE A 240 -25.09 -4.76 -15.36
N THR A 241 -24.13 -4.26 -16.15
CA THR A 241 -24.42 -3.16 -17.10
C THR A 241 -25.37 -3.57 -18.22
N LYS A 242 -25.15 -4.75 -18.81
CA LYS A 242 -25.99 -5.26 -19.90
C LYS A 242 -27.36 -5.73 -19.40
N TRP A 243 -27.41 -6.47 -18.31
CA TRP A 243 -28.68 -6.92 -17.71
C TRP A 243 -29.47 -5.79 -17.08
N GLY A 244 -28.81 -4.79 -16.47
CA GLY A 244 -29.47 -3.62 -15.90
C GLY A 244 -30.25 -2.81 -16.95
N LYS A 245 -29.80 -2.77 -18.21
CA LYS A 245 -30.53 -2.14 -19.33
C LYS A 245 -31.69 -3.01 -19.83
N LEU A 246 -31.49 -4.32 -19.96
CA LEU A 246 -32.52 -5.27 -20.40
C LEU A 246 -33.67 -5.42 -19.38
N VAL A 247 -33.39 -5.22 -18.09
CA VAL A 247 -34.34 -5.50 -17.01
C VAL A 247 -34.96 -4.21 -16.42
N ARG A 248 -34.46 -3.04 -16.79
CA ARG A 248 -35.04 -1.73 -16.41
C ARG A 248 -36.45 -1.49 -16.96
N GLU A 249 -36.89 -2.26 -17.94
CA GLU A 249 -38.27 -2.22 -18.46
C GLU A 249 -39.26 -3.06 -17.63
N LYS A 250 -38.81 -3.87 -16.66
CA LYS A 250 -39.67 -4.67 -15.75
C LYS A 250 -39.31 -4.46 -14.28
N THR A 251 -39.52 -3.26 -13.76
CA THR A 251 -39.10 -2.89 -12.40
C THR A 251 -40.17 -3.19 -11.34
N ASN A 252 -40.05 -4.37 -10.70
CA ASN A 252 -40.42 -4.59 -9.30
C ASN A 252 -39.63 -5.74 -8.63
N ILE A 253 -38.90 -6.55 -9.41
CA ILE A 253 -38.21 -7.77 -8.95
C ILE A 253 -36.78 -7.47 -8.39
N PHE A 254 -36.22 -6.28 -8.58
CA PHE A 254 -34.80 -5.98 -8.26
C PHE A 254 -34.54 -5.26 -6.94
N LYS A 255 -35.57 -4.81 -6.21
CA LYS A 255 -35.40 -4.40 -4.80
C LYS A 255 -34.71 -5.49 -3.96
N PRO A 256 -35.12 -6.78 -4.05
CA PRO A 256 -34.44 -7.83 -3.29
C PRO A 256 -33.01 -8.09 -3.74
N VAL A 257 -32.61 -7.89 -5.00
CA VAL A 257 -31.22 -8.15 -5.45
C VAL A 257 -30.22 -7.17 -4.84
N TRP A 258 -30.56 -5.87 -4.76
CA TRP A 258 -29.72 -4.87 -4.09
C TRP A 258 -29.67 -5.09 -2.57
N ILE A 259 -30.79 -5.51 -1.98
CA ILE A 259 -30.87 -5.89 -0.56
C ILE A 259 -30.00 -7.12 -0.33
N LEU A 260 -30.12 -8.17 -1.14
CA LEU A 260 -29.33 -9.41 -1.05
C LEU A 260 -27.84 -9.17 -1.33
N SER A 261 -27.48 -8.28 -2.25
CA SER A 261 -26.07 -7.92 -2.51
C SER A 261 -25.48 -7.12 -1.36
N THR A 262 -26.24 -6.18 -0.80
CA THR A 262 -25.84 -5.44 0.41
C THR A 262 -25.73 -6.37 1.61
N PHE A 263 -26.69 -7.28 1.81
CA PHE A 263 -26.62 -8.32 2.84
C PHE A 263 -25.44 -9.25 2.59
N GLY A 264 -25.17 -9.65 1.35
CA GLY A 264 -24.01 -10.48 1.00
C GLY A 264 -22.69 -9.78 1.34
N LEU A 265 -22.57 -8.49 1.04
CA LEU A 265 -21.40 -7.68 1.43
C LEU A 265 -21.28 -7.54 2.95
N ILE A 266 -22.40 -7.29 3.66
CA ILE A 266 -22.42 -7.25 5.13
C ILE A 266 -22.05 -8.62 5.70
N THR A 267 -22.54 -9.72 5.14
CA THR A 267 -22.23 -11.08 5.56
C THR A 267 -20.75 -11.38 5.34
N ILE A 268 -20.19 -11.06 4.18
CA ILE A 268 -18.75 -11.19 3.91
C ILE A 268 -17.96 -10.35 4.91
N PHE A 269 -18.39 -9.12 5.20
CA PHE A 269 -17.74 -8.23 6.16
C PHE A 269 -17.81 -8.76 7.59
N VAL A 270 -18.97 -9.24 8.03
CA VAL A 270 -19.17 -9.84 9.36
C VAL A 270 -18.35 -11.11 9.49
N TRP A 271 -18.33 -11.98 8.48
CA TRP A 271 -17.48 -13.18 8.49
C TRP A 271 -16.00 -12.84 8.46
N GLN A 272 -15.58 -11.78 7.76
CA GLN A 272 -14.20 -11.29 7.87
C GLN A 272 -13.87 -10.81 9.29
N LEU A 273 -14.80 -10.16 10.00
CA LEU A 273 -14.59 -9.79 11.41
C LEU A 273 -14.54 -11.01 12.34
N VAL A 274 -15.38 -12.02 12.10
CA VAL A 274 -15.43 -13.25 12.90
C VAL A 274 -14.21 -14.13 12.65
N LEU A 275 -13.78 -14.29 11.41
CA LEU A 275 -12.61 -15.12 11.06
C LEU A 275 -11.29 -14.49 11.51
N ASN A 276 -11.25 -13.15 11.62
CA ASN A 276 -10.09 -12.43 12.15
C ASN A 276 -10.21 -12.14 13.67
N ALA A 277 -11.23 -12.69 14.34
CA ALA A 277 -11.34 -12.60 15.79
C ALA A 277 -10.24 -13.45 16.44
N PRO A 278 -9.81 -13.12 17.67
CA PRO A 278 -8.81 -13.92 18.39
C PRO A 278 -9.33 -15.36 18.52
N ASP A 279 -8.58 -16.31 17.97
CA ASP A 279 -8.91 -17.73 17.98
C ASP A 279 -8.54 -18.41 19.32
N GLY A 280 -7.94 -17.64 20.23
CA GLY A 280 -7.49 -18.09 21.54
C GLY A 280 -6.08 -18.68 21.52
N ASN A 281 -5.39 -18.71 20.38
CA ASN A 281 -4.03 -19.19 20.22
C ASN A 281 -3.02 -18.04 20.28
N LEU A 282 -1.75 -18.39 20.46
CA LEU A 282 -0.63 -17.47 20.41
C LEU A 282 -0.02 -17.57 19.02
N HIS A 283 0.04 -16.43 18.35
CA HIS A 283 0.61 -16.31 17.02
C HIS A 283 1.91 -15.52 17.10
N VAL A 284 2.99 -16.09 16.59
CA VAL A 284 4.30 -15.44 16.52
C VAL A 284 4.74 -15.44 15.07
N THR A 285 4.81 -14.26 14.47
CA THR A 285 5.17 -14.09 13.06
C THR A 285 6.53 -13.41 12.96
N MET A 286 7.51 -14.10 12.41
CA MET A 286 8.77 -13.50 12.00
C MET A 286 8.57 -12.85 10.63
N LEU A 287 8.71 -11.53 10.58
CA LEU A 287 8.44 -10.73 9.39
C LEU A 287 9.68 -10.70 8.48
N ASP A 288 9.47 -10.85 7.17
CA ASP A 288 10.54 -10.64 6.19
C ASP A 288 10.78 -9.13 5.99
N VAL A 289 11.76 -8.60 6.72
CA VAL A 289 12.17 -7.19 6.74
C VAL A 289 13.63 -6.98 6.29
N GLY A 290 14.26 -8.01 5.72
CA GLY A 290 15.68 -8.04 5.36
C GLY A 290 16.57 -8.60 6.48
N THR A 291 17.86 -8.24 6.50
CA THR A 291 18.80 -8.67 7.55
C THR A 291 18.60 -7.84 8.81
N GLY A 292 17.68 -8.31 9.64
CA GLY A 292 17.35 -7.77 10.95
C GLY A 292 16.06 -8.41 11.46
N ASP A 293 15.77 -8.28 12.74
CA ASP A 293 14.63 -8.97 13.35
C ASP A 293 13.42 -8.04 13.47
N ALA A 294 12.27 -8.56 13.09
CA ALA A 294 10.97 -7.97 13.37
C ALA A 294 9.98 -9.09 13.63
N ILE A 295 9.44 -9.15 14.83
CA ILE A 295 8.55 -10.25 15.26
C ILE A 295 7.24 -9.64 15.71
N LEU A 296 6.16 -10.03 15.04
CA LEU A 296 4.81 -9.64 15.44
C LEU A 296 4.19 -10.78 16.24
N ILE A 297 3.85 -10.51 17.49
CA ILE A 297 3.19 -11.44 18.40
C ILE A 297 1.73 -11.01 18.51
N GLN A 298 0.81 -11.88 18.12
CA GLN A 298 -0.60 -11.74 18.43
C GLN A 298 -0.95 -12.66 19.59
N SER A 299 -1.41 -12.05 20.67
CA SER A 299 -1.72 -12.71 21.92
C SER A 299 -3.04 -13.50 21.85
N PRO A 300 -3.25 -14.53 22.71
CA PRO A 300 -4.53 -15.24 22.81
C PRO A 300 -5.76 -14.35 23.05
N LYS A 301 -5.56 -13.16 23.63
CA LYS A 301 -6.60 -12.15 23.85
C LYS A 301 -6.80 -11.19 22.68
N GLY A 302 -6.02 -11.31 21.61
CA GLY A 302 -6.07 -10.45 20.43
C GLY A 302 -5.21 -9.19 20.49
N ARG A 303 -4.26 -9.12 21.42
CA ARG A 303 -3.32 -7.99 21.51
C ARG A 303 -2.18 -8.16 20.51
N TYR A 304 -1.71 -7.06 19.92
CA TYR A 304 -0.56 -7.06 19.00
C TYR A 304 0.66 -6.44 19.67
N ILE A 305 1.71 -7.24 19.79
CA ILE A 305 3.02 -6.81 20.29
C ILE A 305 4.02 -6.90 19.14
N LEU A 306 4.71 -5.80 18.85
CA LEU A 306 5.80 -5.81 17.89
C LEU A 306 7.14 -5.82 18.64
N VAL A 307 8.04 -6.72 18.27
CA VAL A 307 9.41 -6.77 18.79
C VAL A 307 10.36 -6.34 17.67
N ASN A 308 11.13 -5.28 17.90
CA ASN A 308 12.03 -4.64 16.91
C ASN A 308 11.29 -4.24 15.61
N GLY A 309 12.01 -3.89 14.55
CA GLY A 309 11.41 -3.58 13.24
C GLY A 309 12.34 -3.70 12.04
N GLY A 310 13.49 -4.35 12.21
CA GLY A 310 14.49 -4.56 11.17
C GLY A 310 15.05 -3.26 10.55
N PRO A 311 15.72 -3.37 9.39
CA PRO A 311 16.46 -2.26 8.79
C PRO A 311 15.63 -1.37 7.85
N SER A 312 14.42 -1.78 7.46
CA SER A 312 13.69 -1.23 6.32
C SER A 312 12.25 -0.80 6.66
N SER A 313 11.99 0.51 6.65
CA SER A 313 10.67 1.09 6.93
C SER A 313 9.58 0.64 5.97
N ASN A 314 9.94 0.46 4.69
CA ASN A 314 9.01 0.08 3.64
C ASN A 314 8.59 -1.39 3.78
N GLN A 315 9.55 -2.30 4.01
CA GLN A 315 9.25 -3.71 4.20
C GLN A 315 8.47 -3.93 5.49
N LEU A 316 8.87 -3.29 6.60
CA LEU A 316 8.12 -3.36 7.85
C LEU A 316 6.68 -2.85 7.67
N SER A 317 6.50 -1.70 7.01
CA SER A 317 5.16 -1.15 6.75
C SER A 317 4.28 -2.05 5.89
N ASP A 318 4.87 -2.75 4.92
CA ASP A 318 4.18 -3.70 4.07
C ASP A 318 3.74 -4.93 4.89
N GLN A 319 4.66 -5.51 5.66
CA GLN A 319 4.39 -6.66 6.52
C GLN A 319 3.33 -6.33 7.59
N LEU A 320 3.49 -5.25 8.35
CA LEU A 320 2.48 -4.79 9.31
C LEU A 320 1.13 -4.50 8.63
N GLY A 321 1.16 -3.99 7.40
CA GLY A 321 -0.04 -3.75 6.61
C GLY A 321 -0.79 -5.02 6.18
N ARG A 322 -0.10 -6.17 6.08
CA ARG A 322 -0.68 -7.48 5.78
C ARG A 322 -1.23 -8.16 7.03
N TRP A 323 -0.51 -8.08 8.15
CA TRP A 323 -0.82 -8.83 9.37
C TRP A 323 -1.74 -8.09 10.34
N LEU A 324 -1.72 -6.76 10.37
CA LEU A 324 -2.62 -6.00 11.23
C LEU A 324 -4.01 -5.85 10.59
N PRO A 325 -5.09 -5.93 11.38
CA PRO A 325 -6.44 -5.68 10.89
C PRO A 325 -6.59 -4.31 10.20
N LEU A 326 -7.45 -4.24 9.18
CA LEU A 326 -7.67 -3.01 8.40
C LEU A 326 -8.10 -1.81 9.27
N PHE A 327 -8.84 -2.06 10.35
CA PHE A 327 -9.42 -1.04 11.23
C PHE A 327 -8.72 -0.90 12.59
N HIS A 328 -7.86 -1.84 12.96
CA HIS A 328 -7.03 -1.81 14.17
C HIS A 328 -5.57 -1.93 13.76
N ARG A 329 -4.93 -0.78 13.57
CA ARG A 329 -3.50 -0.66 13.21
C ARG A 329 -2.64 -0.12 14.35
N GLU A 330 -3.19 -0.12 15.55
CA GLU A 330 -2.47 0.24 16.77
C GLU A 330 -1.80 -1.01 17.33
N LEU A 331 -0.69 -0.82 18.02
CA LEU A 331 0.03 -1.89 18.71
C LEU A 331 -0.23 -1.73 20.20
N ASP A 332 -0.55 -2.80 20.91
CA ASP A 332 -0.68 -2.73 22.37
C ASP A 332 0.70 -2.47 23.00
N PHE A 333 1.74 -3.14 22.47
CA PHE A 333 3.11 -2.97 22.92
C PHE A 333 4.10 -2.92 21.76
N LEU A 334 5.11 -2.07 21.89
CA LEU A 334 6.34 -2.13 21.11
C LEU A 334 7.50 -2.48 22.04
N VAL A 335 8.15 -3.60 21.80
CA VAL A 335 9.33 -4.03 22.54
C VAL A 335 10.57 -3.74 21.70
N ILE A 336 11.40 -2.80 22.17
CA ILE A 336 12.73 -2.56 21.61
C ILE A 336 13.68 -3.52 22.32
N ALA A 337 13.92 -4.67 21.70
CA ALA A 337 14.73 -5.76 22.24
C ALA A 337 16.21 -5.68 21.80
N SER A 338 16.51 -4.88 20.79
CA SER A 338 17.87 -4.53 20.38
C SER A 338 17.94 -3.06 20.03
N THR A 339 19.06 -2.40 20.33
CA THR A 339 19.24 -0.97 20.03
C THR A 339 20.08 -0.71 18.79
N GLU A 340 20.49 -1.79 18.11
CA GLU A 340 21.32 -1.73 16.92
C GLU A 340 20.58 -1.14 15.73
N GLU A 341 21.31 -0.41 14.88
CA GLU A 341 20.72 0.33 13.75
C GLU A 341 19.95 -0.62 12.80
N GLY A 342 20.50 -1.81 12.52
CA GLY A 342 19.86 -2.82 11.67
C GLY A 342 18.56 -3.41 12.24
N GLN A 343 18.31 -3.23 13.54
CA GLN A 343 17.18 -3.84 14.25
C GLN A 343 16.00 -2.88 14.44
N ILE A 344 16.25 -1.57 14.47
CA ILE A 344 15.21 -0.57 14.80
C ILE A 344 15.03 0.53 13.77
N LYS A 345 15.91 0.64 12.77
CA LYS A 345 15.80 1.68 11.74
C LYS A 345 14.46 1.64 11.01
N GLY A 346 13.92 0.45 10.78
CA GLY A 346 12.63 0.23 10.15
C GLY A 346 11.46 0.80 10.94
N LEU A 347 11.60 1.10 12.23
CA LEU A 347 10.53 1.68 13.07
C LEU A 347 10.41 3.21 12.93
N VAL A 348 11.47 3.91 12.49
CA VAL A 348 11.55 5.38 12.58
C VAL A 348 10.40 6.08 11.85
N GLU A 349 10.05 5.62 10.64
CA GLU A 349 8.95 6.19 9.85
C GLU A 349 7.59 5.56 10.17
N PRO A 350 7.45 4.22 10.25
CA PRO A 350 6.15 3.58 10.40
C PRO A 350 5.47 3.84 11.74
N ILE A 351 6.21 4.21 12.79
CA ILE A 351 5.66 4.44 14.13
C ILE A 351 4.56 5.51 14.19
N GLU A 352 4.61 6.51 13.31
CA GLU A 352 3.58 7.55 13.24
C GLU A 352 2.23 7.03 12.71
N ARG A 353 2.30 5.90 12.00
CA ARG A 353 1.15 5.19 11.41
C ARG A 353 0.67 4.04 12.29
N PHE A 354 1.59 3.32 12.92
CA PHE A 354 1.33 2.18 13.81
C PHE A 354 1.75 2.57 15.22
N LEU A 355 0.91 3.37 15.89
CA LEU A 355 1.21 3.85 17.24
C LEU A 355 1.13 2.71 18.24
N PRO A 356 2.15 2.50 19.07
CA PRO A 356 2.04 1.66 20.24
C PRO A 356 1.43 2.41 21.42
N ASP A 357 0.59 1.74 22.20
CA ASP A 357 0.06 2.27 23.46
C ASP A 357 1.17 2.40 24.52
N GLN A 358 2.14 1.47 24.50
CA GLN A 358 3.28 1.48 25.40
C GLN A 358 4.53 0.91 24.72
N VAL A 359 5.69 1.47 25.06
CA VAL A 359 6.99 0.97 24.61
C VAL A 359 7.72 0.36 25.80
N LEU A 360 8.20 -0.88 25.64
CA LEU A 360 9.14 -1.52 26.53
C LEU A 360 10.53 -1.46 25.90
N TRP A 361 11.45 -0.71 26.52
CA TRP A 361 12.75 -0.42 25.93
C TRP A 361 13.87 -1.15 26.68
N ALA A 362 14.54 -2.09 26.00
CA ALA A 362 15.78 -2.70 26.47
C ALA A 362 17.02 -2.05 25.82
N GLY A 363 18.14 -2.03 26.54
CA GLY A 363 19.38 -1.46 26.05
C GLY A 363 19.49 0.07 26.10
N ALA A 364 20.62 0.58 25.64
CA ALA A 364 20.92 2.00 25.70
C ALA A 364 20.11 2.82 24.67
N GLN A 365 19.31 3.78 25.14
CA GLN A 365 18.45 4.61 24.28
C GLN A 365 19.21 5.47 23.24
N ASN A 366 20.52 5.67 23.42
CA ASN A 366 21.34 6.52 22.57
C ASN A 366 22.49 5.77 21.86
N SER A 367 22.40 4.44 21.76
CA SER A 367 23.45 3.61 21.13
C SER A 367 23.55 3.79 19.61
N SER A 368 22.45 4.14 18.93
CA SER A 368 22.42 4.28 17.48
C SER A 368 21.79 5.61 17.02
N ARG A 369 21.79 5.87 15.71
CA ARG A 369 21.12 7.06 15.16
C ARG A 369 19.61 6.86 15.25
N SER A 370 19.15 5.68 14.86
CA SER A 370 17.73 5.32 14.89
C SER A 370 17.17 5.26 16.31
N SER A 371 17.95 4.80 17.31
CA SER A 371 17.50 4.79 18.71
C SER A 371 17.22 6.21 19.23
N ARG A 372 18.10 7.17 18.93
CA ARG A 372 17.95 8.59 19.30
C ARG A 372 16.72 9.21 18.64
N LEU A 373 16.51 8.93 17.36
CA LEU A 373 15.34 9.43 16.62
C LEU A 373 14.04 8.84 17.17
N LEU A 374 14.01 7.55 17.48
CA LEU A 374 12.84 6.91 18.10
C LEU A 374 12.54 7.48 19.48
N ASN A 375 13.55 7.65 20.34
CA ASN A 375 13.36 8.23 21.66
C ASN A 375 12.77 9.67 21.59
N GLN A 376 13.28 10.49 20.66
CA GLN A 376 12.71 11.81 20.37
C GLN A 376 11.27 11.71 19.87
N LYS A 377 10.96 10.77 18.97
CA LYS A 377 9.59 10.56 18.47
C LYS A 377 8.63 10.11 19.55
N PHE A 378 9.01 9.15 20.39
CA PHE A 378 8.20 8.69 21.52
C PHE A 378 7.89 9.83 22.48
N THR A 379 8.89 10.68 22.77
CA THR A 379 8.70 11.89 23.58
C THR A 379 7.73 12.88 22.93
N ASN A 380 7.88 13.15 21.63
CA ASN A 380 7.02 14.09 20.90
C ASN A 380 5.58 13.60 20.76
N LEU A 381 5.40 12.28 20.60
CA LEU A 381 4.10 11.63 20.48
C LEU A 381 3.47 11.29 21.84
N GLN A 382 4.16 11.59 22.95
CA GLN A 382 3.73 11.30 24.31
C GLN A 382 3.44 9.81 24.56
N ILE A 383 4.20 8.93 23.91
CA ILE A 383 4.07 7.49 24.10
C ILE A 383 4.82 7.11 25.39
N PRO A 384 4.18 6.40 26.33
CA PRO A 384 4.83 5.89 27.54
C PRO A 384 5.97 4.92 27.20
N VAL A 385 7.19 5.26 27.63
CA VAL A 385 8.36 4.38 27.50
C VAL A 385 8.74 3.86 28.88
N VAL A 386 8.74 2.55 29.05
CA VAL A 386 9.19 1.84 30.26
C VAL A 386 10.46 1.09 29.94
N MET A 387 11.48 1.22 30.78
CA MET A 387 12.74 0.48 30.60
C MET A 387 12.53 -0.98 30.99
N ALA A 388 13.07 -1.89 30.19
CA ALA A 388 13.03 -3.32 30.43
C ALA A 388 14.01 -3.72 31.55
N GLU A 389 13.46 -4.31 32.61
CA GLU A 389 14.23 -4.85 33.74
C GLU A 389 14.21 -6.39 33.73
N MET A 390 15.23 -7.00 34.33
CA MET A 390 15.32 -8.45 34.48
C MET A 390 14.12 -8.98 35.28
N GLU A 391 13.61 -10.17 34.93
CA GLU A 391 12.45 -10.81 35.56
C GLU A 391 11.12 -10.08 35.35
N GLN A 392 11.11 -8.96 34.62
CA GLN A 392 9.89 -8.34 34.14
C GLN A 392 9.27 -9.17 33.01
N PHE A 393 7.94 -9.17 32.92
CA PHE A 393 7.24 -9.84 31.83
C PHE A 393 6.08 -9.00 31.30
N VAL A 394 5.73 -9.23 30.03
CA VAL A 394 4.51 -8.73 29.41
C VAL A 394 3.47 -9.83 29.42
N ASP A 395 2.29 -9.57 30.01
CA ASP A 395 1.16 -10.50 30.02
C ASP A 395 0.51 -10.56 28.63
N LEU A 396 0.67 -11.70 27.96
CA LEU A 396 0.06 -12.00 26.66
C LEU A 396 -1.37 -12.55 26.84
N GLY A 397 -1.77 -12.92 28.06
CA GLY A 397 -3.07 -13.49 28.41
C GLY A 397 -3.10 -15.01 28.37
N ASN A 398 -4.08 -15.60 29.05
CA ASN A 398 -4.23 -17.06 29.22
C ASN A 398 -2.97 -17.72 29.79
N ASP A 399 -2.28 -17.05 30.72
CA ASP A 399 -0.99 -17.44 31.31
C ASP A 399 0.22 -17.42 30.35
N ALA A 400 0.03 -17.05 29.08
CA ALA A 400 1.14 -16.78 28.17
C ALA A 400 1.89 -15.50 28.58
N ARG A 401 3.22 -15.57 28.60
CA ARG A 401 4.09 -14.48 29.05
C ARG A 401 5.27 -14.28 28.10
N LEU A 402 5.63 -13.03 27.89
CA LEU A 402 6.91 -12.64 27.29
C LEU A 402 7.83 -12.16 28.42
N ASN A 403 8.76 -13.01 28.84
CA ASN A 403 9.69 -12.73 29.94
C ASN A 403 10.97 -12.07 29.43
N ILE A 404 11.52 -11.13 30.20
CA ILE A 404 12.84 -10.55 29.99
C ILE A 404 13.84 -11.34 30.84
N ILE A 405 14.64 -12.16 30.18
CA ILE A 405 15.64 -13.03 30.83
C ILE A 405 16.89 -12.24 31.20
N SER A 406 17.32 -11.35 30.31
CA SER A 406 18.44 -10.44 30.53
C SER A 406 18.16 -9.11 29.83
N SER A 407 18.72 -8.03 30.35
CA SER A 407 18.69 -6.69 29.76
C SER A 407 20.08 -6.07 29.92
N GLY A 408 20.82 -6.01 28.81
CA GLY A 408 22.17 -5.49 28.73
C GLY A 408 22.24 -4.15 27.99
N SER A 409 23.44 -3.72 27.61
CA SER A 409 23.63 -2.46 26.86
C SER A 409 23.16 -2.54 25.41
N ARG A 410 23.30 -3.71 24.77
CA ARG A 410 22.90 -3.98 23.38
C ARG A 410 21.39 -4.15 23.23
N GLY A 411 20.73 -4.75 24.21
CA GLY A 411 19.31 -5.07 24.15
C GLY A 411 18.89 -6.03 25.26
N ALA A 412 17.96 -6.93 24.96
CA ALA A 412 17.47 -7.96 25.87
C ALA A 412 17.38 -9.33 25.22
N ILE A 413 17.40 -10.35 26.08
CA ILE A 413 17.07 -11.73 25.74
C ILE A 413 15.65 -11.97 26.23
N LEU A 414 14.75 -12.31 25.30
CA LEU A 414 13.34 -12.52 25.61
C LEU A 414 12.98 -14.00 25.52
N LEU A 415 12.09 -14.45 26.40
CA LEU A 415 11.56 -15.81 26.40
C LEU A 415 10.04 -15.77 26.42
N ILE A 416 9.43 -16.28 25.35
CA ILE A 416 7.99 -16.50 25.29
C ILE A 416 7.69 -17.86 25.93
N GLU A 417 6.82 -17.88 26.94
CA GLU A 417 6.39 -19.10 27.61
C GLU A 417 4.88 -19.19 27.66
N TRP A 418 4.34 -20.35 27.30
CA TRP A 418 2.94 -20.69 27.49
C TRP A 418 2.77 -22.21 27.63
N ASP A 419 2.33 -22.65 28.81
CA ASP A 419 2.29 -24.07 29.18
C ASP A 419 3.62 -24.81 28.89
N ASN A 420 3.65 -25.68 27.88
CA ASN A 420 4.83 -26.46 27.50
C ASN A 420 5.63 -25.81 26.36
N PHE A 421 5.11 -24.73 25.77
CA PHE A 421 5.75 -24.01 24.69
C PHE A 421 6.74 -22.96 25.21
N ARG A 422 7.98 -23.02 24.72
CA ARG A 422 9.05 -22.06 25.03
C ARG A 422 9.77 -21.63 23.76
N MET A 423 9.84 -20.32 23.52
CA MET A 423 10.54 -19.73 22.38
C MET A 423 11.51 -18.65 22.82
N LEU A 424 12.80 -18.83 22.50
CA LEU A 424 13.87 -17.93 22.88
C LEU A 424 14.22 -16.94 21.76
N LEU A 425 14.29 -15.66 22.11
CA LEU A 425 14.62 -14.53 21.23
C LEU A 425 15.86 -13.78 21.76
N PRO A 426 17.08 -14.18 21.36
CA PRO A 426 18.33 -13.60 21.85
C PRO A 426 18.73 -12.32 21.09
N LEU A 427 17.80 -11.35 20.98
CA LEU A 427 17.92 -10.17 20.11
C LEU A 427 18.96 -9.13 20.54
N GLY A 428 19.35 -9.15 21.82
CA GLY A 428 20.39 -8.28 22.38
C GLY A 428 21.61 -9.02 22.90
N LEU A 429 21.75 -10.31 22.58
CA LEU A 429 22.75 -11.20 23.18
C LEU A 429 24.18 -10.68 22.99
N SER A 430 24.90 -10.57 24.10
CA SER A 430 26.32 -10.27 24.14
C SER A 430 27.13 -11.47 24.62
N PHE A 431 28.46 -11.44 24.41
CA PHE A 431 29.36 -12.48 24.92
C PHE A 431 29.32 -12.59 26.45
N GLU A 432 29.16 -11.46 27.15
CA GLU A 432 29.01 -11.44 28.61
C GLU A 432 27.76 -12.20 29.05
N GLU A 433 26.61 -11.93 28.42
CA GLU A 433 25.34 -12.61 28.73
C GLU A 433 25.37 -14.10 28.37
N LEU A 434 26.08 -14.46 27.29
CA LEU A 434 26.27 -15.86 26.88
C LEU A 434 27.00 -16.66 27.96
N GLU A 435 28.03 -16.09 28.58
CA GLU A 435 28.75 -16.68 29.72
C GLU A 435 27.88 -16.70 30.99
N GLU A 436 27.18 -15.61 31.30
CA GLU A 436 26.31 -15.51 32.48
C GLU A 436 25.16 -16.53 32.47
N LEU A 437 24.64 -16.84 31.27
CA LEU A 437 23.60 -17.83 31.05
C LEU A 437 24.12 -19.28 30.97
N ASP A 438 25.43 -19.48 31.22
CA ASP A 438 26.14 -20.76 31.15
C ASP A 438 25.86 -21.46 29.82
N GLU A 439 26.02 -20.73 28.71
CA GLU A 439 25.76 -21.18 27.35
C GLU A 439 24.37 -21.85 27.22
N GLY A 440 23.36 -21.26 27.85
CA GLY A 440 21.95 -21.67 27.74
C GLY A 440 21.50 -22.69 28.79
N LYS A 441 22.40 -23.25 29.61
CA LYS A 441 22.01 -24.23 30.66
C LYS A 441 21.05 -23.65 31.67
N ARG A 442 21.13 -22.35 31.97
CA ARG A 442 20.22 -21.67 32.91
C ARG A 442 18.81 -21.47 32.34
N ILE A 443 18.68 -21.40 31.01
CA ILE A 443 17.37 -21.29 30.33
C ILE A 443 16.73 -22.67 30.21
N GLY A 444 17.54 -23.69 29.90
CA GLY A 444 17.07 -25.06 29.66
C GLY A 444 16.49 -25.23 28.25
N GLN A 445 15.78 -26.34 28.04
CA GLN A 445 15.27 -26.70 26.71
C GLN A 445 14.18 -25.73 26.22
N VAL A 446 14.20 -25.43 24.92
CA VAL A 446 13.21 -24.59 24.23
C VAL A 446 12.68 -25.30 23.00
N ASN A 447 11.46 -25.00 22.56
CA ASN A 447 10.93 -25.58 21.32
C ASN A 447 11.47 -24.82 20.10
N ILE A 448 11.59 -23.49 20.22
CA ILE A 448 12.03 -22.62 19.13
C ILE A 448 13.18 -21.72 19.58
N LEU A 449 14.23 -21.65 18.76
CA LEU A 449 15.35 -20.73 18.93
C LEU A 449 15.48 -19.81 17.71
N LEU A 450 15.41 -18.50 17.93
CA LEU A 450 15.89 -17.52 16.95
C LEU A 450 17.41 -17.39 17.08
N LEU A 451 18.15 -17.47 15.97
CA LEU A 451 19.59 -17.25 15.99
C LEU A 451 19.92 -15.79 16.31
N ALA A 452 20.90 -15.57 17.19
CA ALA A 452 21.35 -14.23 17.55
C ALA A 452 22.05 -13.55 16.36
N ASP A 453 21.93 -12.22 16.29
CA ASP A 453 22.56 -11.34 15.29
C ASP A 453 22.53 -11.92 13.87
N ASN A 454 21.33 -12.32 13.42
CA ASN A 454 21.09 -12.79 12.05
C ASN A 454 22.02 -13.97 11.65
N GLY A 455 22.39 -14.81 12.62
CA GLY A 455 23.22 -15.99 12.39
C GLY A 455 24.73 -15.76 12.50
N PHE A 456 25.15 -14.70 13.22
CA PHE A 456 26.57 -14.47 13.53
C PHE A 456 27.15 -15.61 14.38
N GLY A 457 28.11 -16.36 13.82
CA GLY A 457 28.64 -17.60 14.40
C GLY A 457 29.11 -17.51 15.84
N PRO A 458 29.93 -16.50 16.23
CA PRO A 458 30.44 -16.37 17.59
C PRO A 458 29.38 -16.23 18.69
N LEU A 459 28.18 -15.72 18.38
CA LEU A 459 27.06 -15.61 19.32
C LEU A 459 26.10 -16.81 19.26
N ASN A 460 26.37 -17.77 18.38
CA ASN A 460 25.62 -19.01 18.23
C ASN A 460 26.57 -20.22 18.33
N PRO A 461 27.36 -20.38 19.40
CA PRO A 461 28.28 -21.50 19.51
C PRO A 461 27.53 -22.83 19.65
N LYS A 462 28.21 -23.92 19.30
CA LYS A 462 27.64 -25.27 19.35
C LYS A 462 26.98 -25.62 20.68
N ASN A 463 27.64 -25.31 21.80
CA ASN A 463 27.12 -25.62 23.13
C ASN A 463 25.81 -24.87 23.44
N TRP A 464 25.68 -23.62 22.99
CA TRP A 464 24.46 -22.82 23.16
C TRP A 464 23.26 -23.53 22.51
N ILE A 465 23.42 -23.93 21.25
CA ILE A 465 22.36 -24.62 20.50
C ILE A 465 22.07 -26.01 21.13
N GLN A 466 23.10 -26.75 21.52
CA GLN A 466 22.96 -28.09 22.11
C GLN A 466 22.30 -28.09 23.49
N ASN A 467 22.63 -27.13 24.36
CA ASN A 467 22.04 -27.03 25.69
C ASN A 467 20.55 -26.62 25.63
N LEU A 468 20.20 -25.76 24.67
CA LEU A 468 18.83 -25.33 24.41
C LEU A 468 18.00 -26.41 23.67
N ASN A 469 18.66 -27.28 22.90
CA ASN A 469 18.08 -28.39 22.15
C ASN A 469 16.75 -28.07 21.44
N PRO A 470 16.70 -27.07 20.54
CA PRO A 470 15.48 -26.63 19.89
C PRO A 470 14.95 -27.66 18.89
N GLU A 471 13.62 -27.75 18.76
CA GLU A 471 12.96 -28.53 17.70
C GLU A 471 13.00 -27.78 16.36
N LEU A 472 12.91 -26.44 16.43
CA LEU A 472 12.93 -25.53 15.28
C LEU A 472 13.88 -24.36 15.53
N VAL A 473 14.71 -24.06 14.53
CA VAL A 473 15.59 -22.90 14.53
C VAL A 473 15.11 -21.91 13.47
N LEU A 474 15.04 -20.64 13.86
CA LEU A 474 14.64 -19.54 12.99
C LEU A 474 15.85 -18.64 12.69
N LEU A 475 15.86 -18.10 11.48
CA LEU A 475 16.85 -17.13 11.05
C LEU A 475 16.21 -16.02 10.22
N SER A 476 16.33 -14.77 10.71
CA SER A 476 16.00 -13.58 9.93
C SER A 476 17.23 -13.10 9.17
N VAL A 477 17.20 -13.16 7.84
CA VAL A 477 18.29 -12.72 6.95
C VAL A 477 17.75 -12.35 5.58
N SER A 478 18.45 -11.46 4.86
CA SER A 478 18.16 -11.15 3.46
C SER A 478 18.90 -12.07 2.49
N ALA A 479 18.31 -12.32 1.32
CA ALA A 479 18.95 -13.11 0.27
C ALA A 479 20.23 -12.42 -0.24
N GLY A 480 21.37 -13.11 -0.09
CA GLY A 480 22.67 -12.58 -0.53
C GLY A 480 23.17 -11.43 0.36
N ASP A 481 22.95 -11.54 1.68
CA ASP A 481 23.38 -10.56 2.66
C ASP A 481 24.83 -10.11 2.46
N TYR A 482 25.04 -8.79 2.46
CA TYR A 482 26.33 -8.18 2.12
C TYR A 482 27.40 -8.36 3.21
N GLU A 483 27.00 -8.71 4.44
CA GLU A 483 27.89 -8.97 5.56
C GLU A 483 28.32 -10.44 5.63
N GLY A 484 27.82 -11.27 4.69
CA GLY A 484 28.13 -12.69 4.62
C GLY A 484 27.39 -13.51 5.68
N LEU A 485 26.24 -13.01 6.15
CA LEU A 485 25.38 -13.71 7.10
C LEU A 485 24.35 -14.60 6.37
N PRO A 486 23.91 -15.72 6.98
CA PRO A 486 24.49 -16.34 8.17
C PRO A 486 25.89 -16.90 7.87
N SER A 487 26.73 -17.03 8.91
CA SER A 487 28.06 -17.60 8.72
C SER A 487 27.98 -19.08 8.29
N SER A 488 28.90 -19.52 7.43
CA SER A 488 28.92 -20.93 6.96
C SER A 488 29.06 -21.91 8.12
N GLU A 489 29.86 -21.56 9.13
CA GLU A 489 30.01 -22.34 10.36
C GLU A 489 28.67 -22.51 11.09
N THR A 490 27.86 -21.43 11.20
CA THR A 490 26.52 -21.51 11.81
C THR A 490 25.62 -22.48 11.04
N ILE A 491 25.64 -22.44 9.71
CA ILE A 491 24.82 -23.32 8.87
C ILE A 491 25.26 -24.79 9.00
N ASP A 492 26.57 -25.05 9.04
CA ASP A 492 27.09 -26.41 9.22
C ASP A 492 26.74 -26.99 10.59
N LEU A 493 26.65 -26.17 11.64
CA LEU A 493 26.20 -26.58 12.97
C LEU A 493 24.71 -26.95 13.02
N LEU A 494 23.91 -26.46 12.08
CA LEU A 494 22.45 -26.59 12.08
C LEU A 494 21.93 -27.73 11.20
N GLN A 495 22.80 -28.55 10.61
CA GLN A 495 22.41 -29.63 9.69
C GLN A 495 21.48 -30.68 10.33
N ASP A 496 21.58 -30.88 11.66
CA ASP A 496 20.74 -31.81 12.41
C ASP A 496 19.42 -31.19 12.90
N TYR A 497 19.19 -29.90 12.64
CA TYR A 497 18.03 -29.15 13.12
C TYR A 497 17.13 -28.73 11.96
N THR A 498 15.82 -28.58 12.25
CA THR A 498 14.90 -27.96 11.30
C THR A 498 15.16 -26.45 11.29
N LEU A 499 15.65 -25.92 10.16
CA LEU A 499 15.96 -24.50 9.99
C LEU A 499 14.96 -23.84 9.03
N LEU A 500 14.33 -22.76 9.46
CA LEU A 500 13.52 -21.89 8.59
C LEU A 500 14.15 -20.49 8.51
N ARG A 501 14.18 -19.93 7.30
CA ARG A 501 14.90 -18.68 7.00
C ARG A 501 14.04 -17.72 6.21
N THR A 502 14.06 -16.43 6.54
CA THR A 502 13.23 -15.44 5.81
C THR A 502 13.60 -15.29 4.34
N ASP A 503 14.88 -15.45 3.99
CA ASP A 503 15.33 -15.32 2.61
C ASP A 503 14.81 -16.45 1.69
N GLN A 504 14.56 -17.63 2.25
CA GLN A 504 14.02 -18.79 1.53
C GLN A 504 12.51 -18.92 1.68
N ASN A 505 12.01 -18.71 2.90
CA ASN A 505 10.63 -18.99 3.28
C ASN A 505 9.72 -17.75 3.28
N GLY A 506 10.27 -16.55 3.14
CA GLY A 506 9.53 -15.30 3.34
C GLY A 506 9.18 -15.08 4.81
N TRP A 507 7.99 -14.58 5.12
CA TRP A 507 7.53 -14.56 6.51
C TRP A 507 7.34 -15.99 7.05
N ILE A 508 7.57 -16.17 8.35
CA ILE A 508 7.38 -17.45 9.05
C ILE A 508 6.37 -17.22 10.16
N HIS A 509 5.25 -17.93 10.12
CA HIS A 509 4.13 -17.78 11.04
C HIS A 509 4.00 -19.03 11.90
N ILE A 510 4.15 -18.86 13.20
CA ILE A 510 4.04 -19.91 14.20
C ILE A 510 2.75 -19.70 14.98
N ILE A 511 1.95 -20.75 15.10
CA ILE A 511 0.72 -20.77 15.88
C ILE A 511 0.91 -21.83 16.97
N THR A 512 0.56 -21.53 18.20
CA THR A 512 0.62 -22.50 19.31
C THR A 512 -0.59 -22.38 20.22
N ASP A 513 -1.04 -23.51 20.76
CA ASP A 513 -2.06 -23.59 21.81
C ASP A 513 -1.45 -23.84 23.21
N GLY A 514 -0.11 -23.75 23.32
CA GLY A 514 0.65 -24.06 24.53
C GLY A 514 1.09 -25.53 24.64
N GLN A 515 0.53 -26.42 23.82
CA GLN A 515 0.85 -27.87 23.81
C GLN A 515 1.39 -28.33 22.47
N LYS A 516 0.88 -27.79 21.37
CA LYS A 516 1.28 -28.07 20.00
C LYS A 516 1.59 -26.76 19.30
N MET A 517 2.58 -26.82 18.41
CA MET A 517 2.90 -25.73 17.49
C MET A 517 2.63 -26.15 16.05
N TRP A 518 2.13 -25.21 15.26
CA TRP A 518 1.97 -25.30 13.82
C TRP A 518 2.78 -24.19 13.17
N VAL A 519 3.38 -24.49 12.03
CA VAL A 519 4.25 -23.55 11.31
C VAL A 519 3.77 -23.43 9.89
N ASP A 520 3.59 -22.19 9.45
CA ASP A 520 3.24 -21.82 8.09
C ASP A 520 4.28 -20.82 7.54
N VAL A 521 4.53 -20.87 6.25
CA VAL A 521 5.57 -20.08 5.58
C VAL A 521 5.05 -19.49 4.28
N GLU A 522 5.51 -18.28 3.93
CA GLU A 522 5.09 -17.62 2.68
C GLU A 522 5.47 -18.43 1.44
N LYS A 523 6.65 -19.06 1.47
CA LYS A 523 7.24 -19.81 0.38
C LYS A 523 7.76 -21.15 0.91
N GLN A 524 7.33 -22.24 0.28
CA GLN A 524 7.99 -23.52 0.49
C GLN A 524 9.37 -23.46 -0.16
N ALA A 525 10.40 -23.89 0.57
CA ALA A 525 11.73 -24.01 0.00
C ALA A 525 11.70 -25.13 -1.07
N ASP A 526 12.24 -24.84 -2.26
CA ASP A 526 12.37 -25.77 -3.39
C ASP A 526 13.34 -26.92 -3.11
#